data_AF-A0A078I572-F1
#
_entry.id   AF-A0A078I572-F1
#
_cell.length_a   1.000
_cell.length_b   1.000
_cell.length_c   1.000
_cell.angle_alpha   90.00
_cell.angle_beta   90.00
_cell.angle_gamma   90.00
#
_symmetry.space_group_name_H-M   'P 1'
#
loop_
_entity.id
_entity.type
_entity.pdbx_description
1 polymer ?
#
loop_
_entity_poly.entity_id
_entity_poly.type
_entity_poly.pdbx_seq_one_letter_code
_entity_poly.pdbx_strand_id
1 'polypeptide(L)'
;MEAVGTDTKHGRCCVCIEKNKICTRKCEFAAYFPNEMQGDYEAATKLFGTPNITRMMKLAPHEQKHLLASSILKEGVAWTDDNIGGGCGVIQKLRGEIKLHEDYLSDIRKKISEEKKELVLLSNPYI
;
A
#
# COMPACT_ATOMS: atom_id res chain seq x y z
N MET A 1 -23.98 -7.47 -36.09
CA MET A 1 -23.71 -7.95 -34.73
C MET A 1 -22.24 -8.35 -34.69
N GLU A 2 -21.35 -7.42 -34.34
CA GLU A 2 -19.91 -7.70 -34.34
C GLU A 2 -19.40 -7.77 -32.91
N ALA A 3 -19.02 -8.99 -32.51
CA ALA A 3 -18.24 -9.24 -31.32
C ALA A 3 -16.78 -8.87 -31.62
N VAL A 4 -16.42 -7.60 -31.39
CA VAL A 4 -15.02 -7.15 -31.45
C VAL A 4 -14.35 -7.44 -30.11
N GLY A 5 -14.13 -8.72 -29.83
CA GLY A 5 -13.20 -9.16 -28.79
C GLY A 5 -11.79 -8.94 -29.31
N THR A 6 -11.11 -7.89 -28.88
CA THR A 6 -9.72 -7.64 -29.27
C THR A 6 -8.80 -7.68 -28.07
N ASP A 7 -8.10 -8.82 -27.99
CA ASP A 7 -6.69 -8.94 -27.62
C ASP A 7 -6.17 -7.80 -26.74
N THR A 8 -6.30 -7.98 -25.44
CA THR A 8 -5.39 -7.37 -24.49
C THR A 8 -4.23 -8.34 -24.37
N LYS A 9 -3.01 -7.92 -24.74
CA LYS A 9 -1.76 -8.68 -24.51
C LYS A 9 -1.54 -9.11 -23.04
N HIS A 10 -2.40 -8.65 -22.14
CA HIS A 10 -2.50 -8.95 -20.73
C HIS A 10 -3.93 -9.44 -20.48
N GLY A 11 -4.14 -10.50 -19.70
CA GLY A 11 -5.44 -11.15 -19.52
C GLY A 11 -6.57 -10.23 -19.00
N ARG A 12 -7.75 -10.81 -18.73
CA ARG A 12 -8.87 -10.04 -18.14
C ARG A 12 -8.43 -9.39 -16.82
N CYS A 13 -8.82 -8.14 -16.58
CA CYS A 13 -8.57 -7.46 -15.31
C CYS A 13 -9.31 -8.16 -14.15
N CYS A 14 -8.88 -7.94 -12.91
CA CYS A 14 -9.43 -8.65 -11.75
C CYS A 14 -10.94 -8.48 -11.60
N VAL A 15 -11.45 -7.25 -11.81
CA VAL A 15 -12.89 -6.96 -11.73
C VAL A 15 -13.68 -7.77 -12.76
N CYS A 16 -13.17 -7.87 -13.99
CA CYS A 16 -13.82 -8.62 -15.06
C CYS A 16 -13.74 -10.14 -14.84
N ILE A 17 -12.65 -10.64 -14.26
CA ILE A 17 -12.52 -12.04 -13.84
C ILE A 17 -13.59 -12.37 -12.80
N GLU A 18 -13.61 -11.59 -11.71
CA GLU A 18 -14.51 -11.78 -10.58
C GLU A 18 -15.99 -11.67 -10.98
N LYS A 19 -16.31 -10.79 -11.93
CA LYS A 19 -17.67 -10.63 -12.46
C LYS A 19 -18.01 -11.59 -13.60
N ASN A 20 -17.07 -12.42 -14.01
CA ASN A 20 -17.15 -13.27 -15.19
C ASN A 20 -17.63 -12.52 -16.45
N LYS A 21 -17.07 -11.34 -16.70
CA LYS A 21 -17.37 -10.48 -17.85
C LYS A 21 -16.20 -10.46 -18.84
N ILE A 22 -16.50 -10.06 -20.07
CA ILE A 22 -15.48 -9.74 -21.08
C ILE A 22 -14.77 -8.45 -20.67
N CYS A 23 -13.44 -8.47 -20.66
CA CYS A 23 -12.62 -7.28 -20.44
C CYS A 23 -12.34 -6.64 -21.79
N THR A 24 -12.88 -5.44 -22.03
CA THR A 24 -12.66 -4.70 -23.28
C THR A 24 -11.45 -3.77 -23.17
N ARG A 25 -10.91 -3.30 -24.30
CA ARG A 25 -9.82 -2.31 -24.34
C ARG A 25 -10.17 -0.98 -23.66
N LYS A 26 -11.46 -0.69 -23.45
CA LYS A 26 -11.97 0.51 -22.77
C LYS A 26 -12.40 0.23 -21.33
N CYS A 27 -11.98 -0.89 -20.73
CA CYS A 27 -12.31 -1.23 -19.35
C CYS A 27 -11.76 -0.17 -18.39
N GLU A 28 -12.66 0.50 -17.66
CA GLU A 28 -12.31 1.55 -16.69
C GLU A 28 -11.50 1.03 -15.49
N PHE A 29 -11.46 -0.29 -15.27
CA PHE A 29 -10.77 -0.93 -14.15
C PHE A 29 -9.42 -1.54 -14.51
N ALA A 30 -9.16 -1.77 -15.81
CA ALA A 30 -7.99 -2.53 -16.25
C ALA A 30 -6.66 -1.85 -15.88
N ALA A 31 -6.63 -0.52 -15.83
CA ALA A 31 -5.45 0.25 -15.43
C ALA A 31 -5.18 0.22 -13.91
N TYR A 32 -6.14 -0.24 -13.10
CA TYR A 32 -6.08 -0.17 -11.64
C TYR A 32 -6.03 -1.55 -10.98
N PHE A 33 -6.66 -2.56 -11.60
CA PHE A 33 -6.68 -3.94 -11.13
C PHE A 33 -6.27 -4.90 -12.26
N PRO A 34 -5.00 -4.84 -12.70
CA PRO A 34 -4.49 -5.72 -13.75
C PRO A 34 -4.42 -7.18 -13.25
N ASN A 35 -4.39 -8.15 -14.17
CA ASN A 35 -4.55 -9.57 -13.87
C ASN A 35 -3.57 -10.11 -12.82
N GLU A 36 -2.36 -9.56 -12.79
CA GLU A 36 -1.27 -9.96 -11.90
C GLU A 36 -1.59 -9.72 -10.42
N MET A 37 -2.53 -8.80 -10.13
CA MET A 37 -2.97 -8.46 -8.77
C MET A 37 -4.16 -9.30 -8.30
N GLN A 38 -4.48 -10.42 -8.98
CA GLN A 38 -5.67 -11.21 -8.69
C GLN A 38 -5.73 -11.69 -7.23
N GLY A 39 -4.61 -12.11 -6.64
CA GLY A 39 -4.56 -12.55 -5.23
C GLY A 39 -4.91 -11.42 -4.25
N ASP A 40 -4.29 -10.25 -4.41
CA ASP A 40 -4.59 -9.06 -3.59
C ASP A 40 -6.03 -8.59 -3.80
N TYR A 41 -6.54 -8.70 -5.03
CA TYR A 41 -7.92 -8.35 -5.35
C TYR A 41 -8.90 -9.29 -4.65
N GLU A 42 -8.63 -10.60 -4.61
CA GLU A 42 -9.43 -11.58 -3.84
C GLU A 42 -9.40 -11.30 -2.34
N ALA A 43 -8.27 -10.85 -1.80
CA ALA A 43 -8.20 -10.39 -0.41
C ALA A 43 -9.10 -9.15 -0.19
N ALA A 44 -9.04 -8.18 -1.10
CA ALA A 44 -9.88 -6.99 -1.04
C ALA A 44 -11.38 -7.29 -1.23
N THR A 45 -11.77 -8.28 -2.03
CA THR A 45 -13.18 -8.63 -2.19
C THR A 45 -13.76 -9.30 -0.94
N LYS A 46 -12.95 -10.01 -0.14
CA LYS A 46 -13.38 -10.54 1.16
C LYS A 46 -13.74 -9.42 2.15
N LEU A 47 -13.01 -8.31 2.12
CA LEU A 47 -13.24 -7.17 3.01
C LEU A 47 -14.33 -6.22 2.49
N PHE A 48 -14.19 -5.74 1.25
CA PHE A 48 -15.07 -4.70 0.72
C PHE A 48 -16.17 -5.26 -0.18
N GLY A 49 -15.89 -6.36 -0.88
CA GLY A 49 -16.73 -6.86 -1.96
C GLY A 49 -16.61 -6.05 -3.25
N THR A 50 -16.62 -6.74 -4.39
CA THR A 50 -16.49 -6.09 -5.71
C THR A 50 -17.50 -4.96 -5.98
N PRO A 51 -18.79 -5.05 -5.58
CA PRO A 51 -19.72 -3.94 -5.78
C PRO A 51 -19.27 -2.64 -5.10
N ASN A 52 -18.74 -2.72 -3.88
CA ASN A 52 -18.25 -1.53 -3.16
C ASN A 52 -16.94 -1.02 -3.76
N ILE A 53 -16.00 -1.91 -4.11
CA ILE A 53 -14.76 -1.53 -4.81
C ILE A 53 -15.09 -0.76 -6.09
N THR A 54 -16.00 -1.32 -6.92
CA THR A 54 -16.46 -0.69 -8.16
C THR A 54 -17.09 0.68 -7.90
N ARG A 55 -17.93 0.80 -6.86
CA ARG A 55 -18.58 2.06 -6.48
C ARG A 55 -17.56 3.11 -6.03
N MET A 56 -16.62 2.76 -5.15
CA MET A 56 -15.57 3.66 -4.67
C MET A 56 -14.73 4.19 -5.84
N MET A 57 -14.31 3.30 -6.74
CA MET A 57 -13.50 3.68 -7.92
C MET A 57 -14.24 4.59 -8.91
N LYS A 58 -15.57 4.49 -8.99
CA LYS A 58 -16.40 5.37 -9.82
C LYS A 58 -16.59 6.76 -9.20
N LEU A 59 -16.67 6.84 -7.88
CA LEU A 59 -16.86 8.09 -7.14
C LEU A 59 -15.56 8.86 -6.93
N ALA A 60 -14.41 8.19 -6.98
CA ALA A 60 -13.12 8.82 -6.77
C ALA A 60 -12.71 9.76 -7.92
N PRO A 61 -12.13 10.93 -7.62
CA PRO A 61 -11.47 11.79 -8.61
C PRO A 61 -10.40 11.01 -9.39
N HIS A 62 -10.21 11.33 -10.66
CA HIS A 62 -9.34 10.58 -11.55
C HIS A 62 -7.90 10.48 -11.02
N GLU A 63 -7.38 11.59 -10.49
CA GLU A 63 -6.04 11.72 -9.91
C GLU A 63 -5.84 10.86 -8.65
N GLN A 64 -6.91 10.47 -7.97
CA GLN A 64 -6.85 9.65 -6.75
C GLN A 64 -7.05 8.16 -7.02
N LYS A 65 -7.51 7.76 -8.22
CA LYS A 65 -7.89 6.37 -8.50
C LYS A 65 -6.74 5.37 -8.33
N HIS A 66 -5.52 5.74 -8.72
CA HIS A 66 -4.36 4.86 -8.52
C HIS A 66 -4.05 4.64 -7.03
N LEU A 67 -4.08 5.72 -6.24
CA LEU A 67 -3.85 5.63 -4.79
C LEU A 67 -4.97 4.82 -4.12
N LEU A 68 -6.22 5.11 -4.46
CA LEU A 68 -7.38 4.38 -3.94
C LEU A 68 -7.31 2.88 -4.26
N ALA A 69 -7.00 2.51 -5.51
CA ALA A 69 -6.85 1.11 -5.89
C ALA A 69 -5.76 0.41 -5.06
N SER A 70 -4.59 1.05 -4.92
CA SER A 70 -3.51 0.52 -4.09
C SER A 70 -3.92 0.37 -2.62
N SER A 71 -4.63 1.35 -2.06
CA SER A 71 -5.15 1.29 -0.69
C SER A 71 -6.15 0.15 -0.51
N ILE A 72 -7.11 -0.02 -1.42
CA ILE A 72 -8.09 -1.10 -1.36
C ILE A 72 -7.41 -2.47 -1.30
N LEU A 73 -6.40 -2.69 -2.16
CA LEU A 73 -5.65 -3.95 -2.20
C LEU A 73 -4.89 -4.18 -0.89
N LYS A 74 -4.14 -3.18 -0.43
CA LYS A 74 -3.35 -3.26 0.82
C LYS A 74 -4.21 -3.51 2.05
N GLU A 75 -5.37 -2.85 2.15
CA GLU A 75 -6.31 -3.04 3.26
C GLU A 75 -6.91 -4.46 3.23
N GLY A 76 -7.22 -4.98 2.04
CA GLY A 76 -7.67 -6.36 1.87
C GLY A 76 -6.65 -7.40 2.32
N VAL A 77 -5.39 -7.20 1.95
CA VAL A 77 -4.27 -8.06 2.38
C VAL A 77 -4.09 -7.97 3.90
N ALA A 78 -4.01 -6.76 4.45
CA ALA A 78 -3.84 -6.56 5.89
C ALA A 78 -4.97 -7.19 6.71
N TRP A 79 -6.21 -7.12 6.23
CA TRP A 79 -7.36 -7.79 6.85
C TRP A 79 -7.30 -9.32 6.78
N THR A 80 -6.71 -9.87 5.72
CA THR A 80 -6.51 -11.31 5.58
C THR A 80 -5.47 -11.82 6.58
N ASP A 81 -4.43 -11.02 6.83
CA ASP A 81 -3.35 -11.35 7.77
C ASP A 81 -3.78 -11.18 9.24
N ASP A 82 -4.52 -10.11 9.55
CA ASP A 82 -5.06 -9.82 10.88
C ASP A 82 -6.47 -9.23 10.76
N ASN A 83 -7.49 -10.06 11.02
CA ASN A 83 -8.88 -9.64 10.92
C ASN A 83 -9.40 -8.85 12.14
N ILE A 84 -8.54 -8.62 13.16
CA ILE A 84 -8.86 -7.80 14.33
C ILE A 84 -8.28 -6.40 14.11
N GLY A 85 -6.98 -6.33 13.82
CA GLY A 85 -6.27 -5.07 13.64
C GLY A 85 -6.31 -4.53 12.21
N GLY A 86 -6.31 -5.40 11.19
CA GLY A 86 -6.26 -5.03 9.78
C GLY A 86 -5.14 -4.02 9.48
N GLY A 87 -5.41 -3.10 8.55
CA GLY A 87 -4.48 -2.01 8.25
C GLY A 87 -4.18 -1.11 9.45
N CYS A 88 -5.11 -0.95 10.40
CA CYS A 88 -4.89 -0.17 11.61
C CYS A 88 -3.82 -0.81 12.51
N GLY A 89 -3.84 -2.13 12.66
CA GLY A 89 -2.83 -2.90 13.39
C GLY A 89 -1.45 -2.74 12.76
N VAL A 90 -1.37 -2.83 11.43
CA VAL A 90 -0.13 -2.58 10.67
C VAL A 90 0.41 -1.17 10.91
N ILE A 91 -0.44 -0.15 10.81
CA ILE A 91 -0.04 1.25 11.04
C ILE A 91 0.45 1.46 12.48
N GLN A 92 -0.26 0.91 13.47
CA GLN A 92 0.13 1.03 14.87
C GLN A 92 1.50 0.38 15.13
N LYS A 93 1.72 -0.82 14.60
CA LYS A 93 3.00 -1.52 14.69
C LYS A 93 4.13 -0.68 14.09
N LEU A 94 3.97 -0.20 12.86
CA LEU A 94 4.97 0.63 12.18
C LEU A 94 5.27 1.93 12.94
N ARG A 95 4.25 2.59 13.50
CA ARG A 95 4.44 3.78 14.35
C ARG A 95 5.25 3.46 15.61
N GLY A 96 5.00 2.32 16.24
CA GLY A 96 5.78 1.84 17.38
C GLY A 96 7.24 1.57 17.02
N GLU A 97 7.48 0.91 15.88
CA GLU A 97 8.81 0.65 15.35
C GLU A 97 9.57 1.95 15.04
N ILE A 98 8.95 2.90 14.34
CA ILE A 98 9.54 4.22 14.06
C ILE A 98 9.96 4.90 15.36
N LYS A 99 9.06 4.97 16.36
CA LYS A 99 9.36 5.60 17.64
C LYS A 99 10.54 4.92 18.35
N LEU A 100 10.57 3.59 18.39
CA LEU A 100 11.67 2.84 18.99
C LEU A 100 13.02 3.18 18.32
N HIS A 101 13.04 3.30 17.00
CA HIS A 101 14.25 3.61 16.26
C HIS A 101 14.67 5.07 16.43
N GLU A 102 13.71 6.01 16.49
CA GLU A 102 13.97 7.41 16.78
C GLU A 102 14.58 7.60 18.19
N ASP A 103 14.03 6.90 19.19
CA ASP A 103 14.55 6.91 20.57
C ASP A 103 16.00 6.37 20.59
N TYR A 104 16.25 5.23 19.94
CA TYR A 104 17.60 4.64 19.84
C TYR A 104 18.61 5.56 19.15
N LEU A 105 18.22 6.20 18.04
CA LEU A 105 19.05 7.17 17.33
C LEU A 105 19.33 8.41 18.17
N SER A 106 18.36 8.86 18.96
CA SER A 106 18.53 9.99 19.89
C SER A 106 19.59 9.67 20.94
N ASP A 107 19.53 8.48 21.55
CA ASP A 107 20.50 8.03 22.55
C ASP A 107 21.91 7.94 21.97
N ILE A 108 22.08 7.36 20.78
CA ILE A 108 23.38 7.29 20.10
C ILE A 108 23.91 8.69 19.79
N ARG A 109 23.07 9.57 19.23
CA ARG A 109 23.47 10.94 18.90
C ARG A 109 23.93 11.70 20.14
N LYS A 110 23.27 11.49 21.29
CA LYS A 110 23.67 12.06 22.57
C LYS A 110 25.06 11.57 22.98
N LYS A 111 25.29 10.25 22.99
CA LYS A 111 26.60 9.65 23.33
C LYS A 111 27.73 10.18 22.43
N ILE A 112 27.50 10.20 21.12
CA ILE A 112 28.47 10.76 20.16
C ILE A 112 28.77 12.24 20.47
N SER A 113 27.77 13.01 20.89
CA SER A 113 27.98 14.42 21.24
C SER A 113 28.82 14.59 22.52
N GLU A 114 28.68 13.68 23.48
CA GLU A 114 29.42 13.68 24.74
C GLU A 114 30.89 13.31 24.51
N GLU A 115 31.15 12.21 23.79
CA GLU A 115 32.50 11.80 23.40
C GLU A 115 33.21 12.88 22.56
N LYS A 116 32.49 13.54 21.64
CA LYS A 116 33.05 14.65 20.86
C LYS A 116 33.46 15.83 21.76
N LYS A 117 32.66 16.17 22.78
CA LYS A 117 33.03 17.23 23.73
C LYS A 117 34.28 16.85 24.52
N GLU A 118 34.36 15.62 24.99
CA GLU A 118 35.52 15.11 25.72
C GLU A 118 36.79 15.14 24.85
N LEU A 119 36.70 14.70 23.59
CA LEU A 119 37.81 14.79 22.63
C LEU A 119 38.25 16.24 22.36
N VAL A 120 37.32 17.19 22.28
CA VAL A 120 37.64 18.62 22.12
C VAL A 120 38.37 19.17 23.35
N LEU A 121 37.96 18.75 24.55
CA LEU A 121 38.65 19.13 25.80
C LEU A 121 40.07 18.55 25.86
N LEU A 122 40.24 17.28 25.45
CA LEU A 122 41.55 16.61 25.46
C LEU A 122 42.50 17.10 24.35
N SER A 123 41.96 17.63 23.24
CA SER A 123 42.75 18.11 22.09
C SER A 123 43.09 19.60 22.14
N ASN A 124 42.69 20.32 23.20
CA ASN A 124 43.05 21.72 23.42
C ASN A 124 44.01 21.88 24.61
N PRO A 125 45.34 21.75 24.42
CA PRO A 125 46.33 21.78 25.51
C PRO A 125 46.63 23.20 26.06
N TYR A 126 45.83 24.21 25.75
CA TYR A 126 46.04 25.61 26.18
C TYR A 126 44.78 26.29 26.75
N ILE A 127 43.89 25.53 27.40
CA ILE A 127 43.08 26.05 28.53
C ILE A 127 43.68 25.51 29.83
#